data_AF-A0A847I386-F1
#
_entry.id   AF-A0A847I386-F1
#
_cell.length_a   1.000
_cell.length_b   1.000
_cell.length_c   1.000
_cell.angle_alpha   90.00
_cell.angle_beta   90.00
_cell.angle_gamma   90.00
#
_symmetry.space_group_name_H-M   'P 1'
#
loop_
_entity.id
_entity.type
_entity.pdbx_description
1 polymer ?
#
loop_
_entity_poly.entity_id
_entity_poly.type
_entity_poly.pdbx_seq_one_letter_code
_entity_poly.pdbx_strand_id
1 'polypeptide(L)' 'MTIENLRAMKADELHAELERLRRHFFDLRAQAVTEKLEDPTQLGKTRRSIARVLTVLRERGEKDIQQRQDHLTAQAARAK' A
#
# COMPACT_ATOMS: atom_id res chain seq x y z
N MET A 1 -2.33 11.53 4.66
CA MET A 1 -1.53 10.54 5.42
C MET A 1 -0.25 11.20 5.90
N THR A 2 -0.17 11.46 7.20
CA THR A 2 1.00 12.02 7.90
C THR A 2 1.91 10.89 8.38
N ILE A 3 3.20 11.16 8.61
CA ILE A 3 4.18 10.13 8.99
C ILE A 3 3.96 9.69 10.44
N GLU A 4 3.55 10.63 11.29
CA GLU A 4 3.24 10.43 12.70
C GLU A 4 2.16 9.36 12.88
N ASN A 5 1.10 9.41 12.07
CA ASN A 5 0.02 8.42 12.11
C ASN A 5 0.52 7.03 11.71
N LEU A 6 1.37 6.92 10.68
CA LEU A 6 1.95 5.64 10.27
C LEU A 6 2.85 5.03 11.34
N ARG A 7 3.59 5.88 12.06
CA ARG A 7 4.43 5.43 13.17
C ARG A 7 3.63 4.95 14.38
N ALA A 8 2.39 5.40 14.55
CA ALA A 8 1.49 4.94 15.61
C ALA A 8 0.80 3.59 15.30
N MET A 9 0.67 3.20 14.03
CA MET A 9 0.02 1.94 13.61
C MET A 9 0.87 0.71 13.96
N LYS A 10 0.24 -0.43 14.20
CA LYS A 10 0.94 -1.72 14.38
C LYS A 10 1.52 -2.23 13.06
N ALA A 11 2.47 -3.17 13.12
CA ALA A 11 3.09 -3.74 11.93
C ALA A 11 2.05 -4.37 10.98
N ASP A 12 1.13 -5.17 11.51
CA ASP A 12 0.07 -5.80 10.72
C ASP A 12 -0.87 -4.77 10.08
N GLU A 13 -1.20 -3.70 10.79
CA GLU A 13 -2.02 -2.60 10.27
C GLU A 13 -1.30 -1.85 9.14
N LEU A 14 0.02 -1.65 9.27
CA LEU A 14 0.84 -1.07 8.19
C LEU A 14 0.88 -1.97 6.96
N HIS A 15 0.96 -3.29 7.13
CA HIS A 15 0.93 -4.23 6.02
C HIS A 15 -0.44 -4.24 5.32
N ALA A 16 -1.53 -4.22 6.08
CA ALA A 16 -2.90 -4.11 5.54
C ALA A 16 -3.11 -2.79 4.80
N GLU A 17 -2.63 -1.67 5.36
CA GLU A 17 -2.71 -0.36 4.74
C GLU A 17 -1.88 -0.29 3.45
N LEU A 18 -0.69 -0.89 3.44
CA LEU A 18 0.15 -1.00 2.25
C LEU A 18 -0.56 -1.76 1.12
N GLU A 19 -1.23 -2.87 1.45
CA GLU A 19 -2.00 -3.66 0.50
C GLU A 19 -3.19 -2.86 -0.06
N ARG A 20 -3.92 -2.15 0.80
CA ARG A 20 -5.01 -1.24 0.42
C ARG A 20 -4.53 -0.15 -0.56
N LEU A 21 -3.42 0.49 -0.26
CA LEU A 21 -2.84 1.54 -1.11
C LEU A 21 -2.36 1.00 -2.46
N ARG A 22 -1.80 -0.22 -2.49
CA ARG A 22 -1.38 -0.89 -3.73
C ARG A 22 -2.58 -1.21 -4.63
N ARG A 23 -3.67 -1.74 -4.07
CA ARG A 23 -4.93 -1.93 -4.80
C ARG A 23 -5.47 -0.63 -5.36
N HIS A 24 -5.58 0.39 -4.52
CA HIS A 24 -6.06 1.70 -4.96
C HIS A 24 -5.20 2.31 -6.08
N PHE A 25 -3.87 2.15 -6.00
CA PHE A 25 -2.98 2.59 -7.06
C PHE A 25 -3.20 1.82 -8.37
N PHE A 26 -3.48 0.52 -8.31
CA PHE A 26 -3.84 -0.28 -9.48
C PHE A 26 -5.16 0.20 -10.09
N ASP A 27 -6.19 0.43 -9.27
CA ASP A 27 -7.49 0.93 -9.73
C ASP A 27 -7.36 2.30 -10.41
N LEU A 28 -6.60 3.22 -9.79
CA LEU A 28 -6.31 4.54 -10.39
C LEU A 28 -5.57 4.42 -11.73
N ARG A 29 -4.67 3.44 -11.87
CA ARG A 29 -3.97 3.19 -13.14
C ARG A 29 -4.91 2.59 -14.19
N ALA A 30 -5.80 1.68 -13.79
CA ALA A 30 -6.78 1.10 -14.70
C ALA A 30 -7.75 2.18 -15.20
N GLN A 31 -8.25 3.03 -14.30
CA GLN A 31 -9.09 4.18 -14.64
C GLN A 31 -8.38 5.16 -15.58
N ALA A 32 -7.09 5.43 -15.37
CA ALA A 32 -6.30 6.31 -16.23
C ALA A 32 -6.14 5.81 -17.68
N VAL A 33 -6.31 4.50 -17.91
CA VAL A 33 -6.22 3.88 -19.23
C VAL A 33 -7.55 4.01 -19.98
N THR A 34 -8.68 3.87 -19.28
CA THR A 34 -10.01 3.89 -19.90
C THR A 34 -10.53 5.31 -20.11
N GLU A 35 -10.26 6.21 -19.17
CA GLU A 35 -10.80 7.57 -19.18
C GLU A 35 -9.80 8.58 -18.59
N LYS A 36 -10.06 9.87 -18.81
CA LYS A 36 -9.24 10.94 -18.22
C LYS A 36 -9.56 11.02 -16.73
N LEU A 37 -8.59 10.73 -15.88
CA LEU A 37 -8.72 10.85 -14.42
C LEU A 37 -9.22 12.26 -14.04
N GLU A 38 -10.21 12.30 -13.14
CA GLU A 38 -10.71 13.54 -12.55
C GLU A 38 -9.61 14.31 -11.80
N ASP A 39 -8.76 13.59 -11.05
CA ASP A 39 -7.58 14.14 -10.38
C ASP A 39 -6.32 13.30 -10.68
N PRO A 40 -5.55 13.66 -11.72
CA PRO A 40 -4.28 12.99 -12.04
C PRO A 40 -3.24 13.06 -10.92
N THR A 41 -3.36 14.01 -9.99
CA THR A 41 -2.42 14.14 -8.87
C THR A 41 -2.55 13.00 -7.87
N GLN A 42 -3.69 12.29 -7.85
CA GLN A 42 -3.92 11.15 -6.96
C GLN A 42 -2.92 10.02 -7.21
N LEU A 43 -2.55 9.72 -8.46
CA LEU A 43 -1.49 8.75 -8.75
C LEU A 43 -0.19 9.09 -8.02
N GLY A 44 0.22 10.36 -8.07
CA GLY A 44 1.43 10.83 -7.40
C GLY A 44 1.31 10.86 -5.87
N LYS A 45 0.13 11.19 -5.32
CA LYS A 45 -0.15 11.19 -3.88
C LYS A 45 -0.17 9.76 -3.32
N THR A 46 -0.83 8.83 -4.01
CA THR A 46 -0.92 7.42 -3.62
C THR A 46 0.45 6.74 -3.69
N ARG A 47 1.23 6.97 -4.76
CA ARG A 47 2.62 6.48 -4.86
C ARG A 47 3.50 6.97 -3.70
N ARG A 48 3.40 8.25 -3.33
CA ARG A 48 4.13 8.80 -2.18
C ARG A 48 3.66 8.20 -0.85
N SER A 49 2.37 7.91 -0.72
CA SER A 49 1.79 7.28 0.46
C SER A 49 2.34 5.85 0.63
N ILE A 50 2.39 5.06 -0.45
CA ILE A 50 3.02 3.73 -0.46
C ILE A 50 4.49 3.81 -0.03
N ALA A 51 5.25 4.77 -0.59
CA ALA A 51 6.65 4.95 -0.23
C ALA A 51 6.84 5.25 1.27
N ARG A 52 5.99 6.12 1.86
CA ARG A 52 6.04 6.43 3.30
C ARG A 52 5.79 5.20 4.16
N VAL A 53 4.82 4.36 3.83
CA VAL A 53 4.54 3.11 4.57
C VAL A 53 5.74 2.16 4.48
N LEU A 54 6.29 1.98 3.27
CA LEU A 54 7.49 1.15 3.07
C LEU A 54 8.69 1.67 3.87
N THR A 55 8.88 2.99 3.94
CA THR A 55 9.93 3.60 4.77
C THR A 55 9.72 3.27 6.24
N VAL A 56 8.52 3.44 6.80
CA VAL A 56 8.25 3.13 8.21
C VAL A 56 8.42 1.64 8.51
N LEU A 57 7.97 0.75 7.63
CA LEU A 57 8.21 -0.70 7.78
C LEU A 57 9.71 -1.02 7.80
N ARG A 58 10.48 -0.37 6.92
CA ARG A 58 11.94 -0.54 6.87
C ARG A 58 12.65 0.04 8.10
N GLU A 59 12.20 1.21 8.59
CA GLU A 59 12.69 1.81 9.84
C GLU A 59 12.47 0.86 11.03
N ARG A 60 11.40 0.06 11.00
CA ARG A 60 11.09 -0.96 12.02
C ARG A 60 11.87 -2.27 11.85
N GLY A 61 12.71 -2.38 10.82
CA GLY A 61 13.52 -3.56 10.58
C GLY A 61 12.79 -4.72 9.91
N GLU A 62 11.58 -4.51 9.37
CA GLU A 62 10.90 -5.52 8.56
C GLU A 62 11.71 -5.80 7.28
N LYS A 63 12.23 -7.02 7.18
CA LYS A 63 12.87 -7.57 5.97
C LYS A 63 11.82 -8.35 5.19
N ASP A 64 12.01 -8.44 3.88
CA ASP A 64 11.15 -9.25 3.00
C ASP A 64 9.65 -8.88 3.05
N ILE A 65 9.35 -7.58 3.16
CA ILE A 65 7.97 -7.02 3.14
C ILE A 65 7.13 -7.61 2.00
N GLN A 66 7.77 -7.87 0.84
CA GLN A 66 7.10 -8.47 -0.31
C GLN A 66 6.71 -9.93 -0.07
N GLN A 67 7.61 -10.77 0.45
CA GLN A 67 7.33 -12.18 0.72
C GLN A 67 6.21 -12.34 1.75
N ARG A 68 6.18 -11.48 2.77
CA ARG A 68 5.12 -11.45 3.79
C ARG A 68 3.76 -11.10 3.18
N GLN A 69 3.72 -10.12 2.27
CA GLN A 69 2.49 -9.77 1.57
C GLN A 69 2.02 -10.88 0.63
N ASP A 70 2.93 -11.49 -0.12
CA ASP A 70 2.58 -12.59 -1.02
C ASP A 70 2.03 -13.79 -0.21
N HIS A 71 2.60 -14.06 0.97
CA HIS A 71 2.11 -15.08 1.88
C HIS A 71 0.72 -14.75 2.43
N LEU A 72 0.49 -13.53 2.91
CA LEU A 72 -0.82 -13.08 3.41
C LEU A 72 -1.90 -13.14 2.31
N THR A 73 -1.55 -12.73 1.10
CA THR A 73 -2.45 -12.76 -0.06
C THR A 73 -2.77 -14.21 -0.47
N ALA A 74 -1.77 -15.09 -0.47
CA ALA A 74 -1.94 -16.52 -0.77
C ALA A 74 -2.77 -17.24 0.30
N GLN A 75 -2.58 -16.90 1.59
CA GLN A 75 -3.40 -17.41 2.68
C GLN A 75 -4.85 -16.95 2.56
N ALA A 76 -5.08 -15.65 2.29
CA ALA A 76 -6.42 -15.11 2.08
C ALA A 76 -7.14 -15.75 0.88
N ALA A 77 -6.42 -16.06 -0.19
CA ALA A 77 -6.98 -16.74 -1.37
C ALA A 77 -7.36 -18.21 -1.09
N ARG A 78 -6.69 -18.87 -0.14
CA ARG A 78 -6.98 -20.27 0.27
C ARG A 78 -8.11 -20.37 1.30
N ALA A 79 -8.42 -19.29 2.01
CA ALA A 79 -9.46 -19.24 3.03
C ALA A 79 -10.87 -19.03 2.44
N LYS A 80 -11.02 -19.09 1.11
CA LYS A 80 -12.25 -18.88 0.35
C LYS A 80 -12.55 -20.13 -0.47
#